data_AF-G4Z551-F1
#
_entry.id   AF-G4Z551-F1
#
_cell.length_a   1.000
_cell.length_b   1.000
_cell.length_c   1.000
_cell.angle_alpha   90.00
_cell.angle_beta   90.00
_cell.angle_gamma   90.00
#
_symmetry.space_group_name_H-M   'P 1'
#
loop_
_entity.id
_entity.type
_entity.pdbx_description
1 polymer ?
#
loop_
_entity_poly.entity_id
_entity_poly.type
_entity_poly.pdbx_seq_one_letter_code
_entity_poly.pdbx_strand_id
1 'polypeptide(L)'
;MKKLTCVEVALPESVKHLAHVHDAVTAFVMPLTLDNAARLGCVDVLTRFRGKPCSTSAMLAAVTNGHFSFVHGLLRLGKLAPQSMVTNQALKRAAEQGDGEAAQLLVRDCSDDAVSRALSYATRNGHWDVVEVLYRRGGAGFAAGGEVLRAAARAGREDVVQLVWPSCWAKDVAGALQDAAKGARWEVVKALYKHTSSDAKELGVALTCATAAVNREMVELLLPLCGEKSVKDALRLAALQRQWDVVKLLGEKLQIPGCERALGLVEKEEGRALLDLLYKRCRCYDAEKAVAEALRHENWAAIKLLANVCYKDSNNVLEAFNQAVSAGRWDVVKALYQECSAEAVTEALLQAAAVGE
;
A
#
# COMPACT_ATOMS: atom_id res chain seq x y z
N MET A 1 33.64 -55.08 13.86
CA MET A 1 33.76 -53.64 13.49
C MET A 1 33.81 -53.56 11.97
N LYS A 2 32.71 -53.18 11.30
CA LYS A 2 32.69 -53.04 9.83
C LYS A 2 33.39 -51.73 9.46
N LYS A 3 34.51 -51.83 8.73
CA LYS A 3 35.26 -50.70 8.15
C LYS A 3 34.36 -49.97 7.16
N LEU A 4 34.57 -48.66 7.07
CA LEU A 4 33.65 -47.74 6.41
C LEU A 4 34.20 -47.30 5.06
N THR A 5 33.43 -47.56 4.01
CA THR A 5 33.83 -47.58 2.59
C THR A 5 33.21 -46.42 1.81
N CYS A 6 33.57 -45.17 2.16
CA CYS A 6 33.22 -44.00 1.32
C CYS A 6 34.43 -43.50 0.50
N VAL A 7 35.65 -43.82 0.93
CA VAL A 7 36.88 -43.35 0.27
C VAL A 7 37.42 -44.38 -0.75
N GLU A 8 36.88 -45.61 -0.75
CA GLU A 8 37.22 -46.64 -1.76
C GLU A 8 36.87 -46.24 -3.19
N VAL A 9 35.95 -45.30 -3.41
CA VAL A 9 35.48 -44.94 -4.77
C VAL A 9 36.28 -43.78 -5.40
N ALA A 10 36.92 -42.92 -4.59
CA ALA A 10 37.58 -41.70 -5.08
C ALA A 10 39.12 -41.77 -5.14
N LEU A 11 39.74 -42.76 -4.49
CA LEU A 11 41.20 -42.90 -4.47
C LEU A 11 41.73 -43.82 -5.59
N PRO A 12 42.87 -43.47 -6.22
CA PRO A 12 43.56 -44.37 -7.15
C PRO A 12 43.88 -45.73 -6.51
N GLU A 13 43.82 -46.83 -7.27
CA GLU A 13 44.06 -48.20 -6.78
C GLU A 13 45.40 -48.37 -6.04
N SER A 14 46.42 -47.59 -6.42
CA SER A 14 47.72 -47.55 -5.77
C SER A 14 47.68 -47.12 -4.29
N VAL A 15 46.68 -46.33 -3.90
CA VAL A 15 46.56 -45.79 -2.53
C VAL A 15 45.58 -46.60 -1.68
N LYS A 16 44.67 -47.38 -2.29
CA LYS A 16 43.70 -48.23 -1.56
C LYS A 16 44.36 -49.32 -0.72
N HIS A 17 45.54 -49.78 -1.14
CA HIS A 17 46.32 -50.80 -0.43
C HIS A 17 46.99 -50.27 0.85
N LEU A 18 47.07 -48.94 1.01
CA LEU A 18 47.64 -48.28 2.18
C LEU A 18 46.54 -47.95 3.18
N ALA A 19 46.10 -48.95 3.94
CA ALA A 19 44.99 -48.83 4.90
C ALA A 19 45.17 -47.65 5.88
N HIS A 20 46.40 -47.34 6.30
CA HIS A 20 46.71 -46.22 7.19
C HIS A 20 46.59 -44.84 6.52
N VAL A 21 46.92 -44.71 5.23
CA VAL A 21 46.74 -43.47 4.45
C VAL A 21 45.26 -43.24 4.14
N HIS A 22 44.53 -44.30 3.79
CA HIS A 22 43.07 -44.27 3.66
C HIS A 22 42.40 -43.81 4.97
N ASP A 23 42.76 -44.41 6.10
CA ASP A 23 42.19 -44.07 7.39
C ASP A 23 42.58 -42.65 7.82
N ALA A 24 43.80 -42.20 7.52
CA ALA A 24 44.27 -40.84 7.76
C ALA A 24 43.58 -39.80 6.87
N VAL A 25 43.42 -40.05 5.56
CA VAL A 25 42.69 -39.16 4.63
C VAL A 25 41.22 -39.11 5.00
N THR A 26 40.61 -40.24 5.34
CA THR A 26 39.24 -40.29 5.86
C THR A 26 39.14 -39.50 7.17
N ALA A 27 40.10 -39.62 8.08
CA ALA A 27 40.14 -38.86 9.33
C ALA A 27 40.42 -37.36 9.15
N PHE A 28 41.14 -36.98 8.09
CA PHE A 28 41.51 -35.60 7.78
C PHE A 28 40.43 -34.86 6.99
N VAL A 29 39.70 -35.56 6.12
CA VAL A 29 38.67 -35.00 5.23
C VAL A 29 37.26 -35.18 5.80
N MET A 30 37.00 -36.20 6.63
CA MET A 30 35.67 -36.46 7.19
C MET A 30 35.60 -36.09 8.68
N PRO A 31 34.49 -35.49 9.15
CA PRO A 31 34.30 -35.16 10.55
C PRO A 31 34.35 -36.42 11.44
N LEU A 32 35.27 -36.43 12.40
CA LEU A 32 35.49 -37.54 13.35
C LEU A 32 34.34 -37.73 14.36
N THR A 33 33.54 -36.69 14.57
CA THR A 33 32.40 -36.67 15.50
C THR A 33 31.16 -36.14 14.80
N LEU A 34 29.98 -36.54 15.30
CA LEU A 34 28.71 -36.01 14.80
C LEU A 34 28.60 -34.49 15.03
N ASP A 35 29.23 -33.98 16.10
CA ASP A 35 29.28 -32.56 16.41
C ASP A 35 30.08 -31.76 15.36
N ASN A 36 31.23 -32.28 14.91
CA ASN A 36 31.99 -31.65 13.84
C ASN A 36 31.24 -31.75 12.51
N ALA A 37 30.55 -32.87 12.27
CA ALA A 37 29.71 -33.02 11.09
C ALA A 37 28.57 -32.00 11.06
N ALA A 38 27.98 -31.70 12.21
CA ALA A 38 26.93 -30.69 12.34
C ALA A 38 27.47 -29.28 12.02
N ARG A 39 28.65 -28.93 12.55
CA ARG A 39 29.28 -27.62 12.29
C ARG A 39 29.67 -27.42 10.83
N LEU A 40 29.98 -28.49 10.11
CA LEU A 40 30.37 -28.49 8.69
C LEU A 40 29.21 -28.79 7.72
N GLY A 41 28.04 -29.18 8.23
CA GLY A 41 26.87 -29.50 7.42
C GLY A 41 26.96 -30.81 6.62
N CYS A 42 27.80 -31.75 7.03
CA CYS A 42 28.05 -32.99 6.28
C CYS A 42 26.87 -33.97 6.42
N VAL A 43 25.84 -33.88 5.57
CA VAL A 43 24.63 -34.72 5.67
C VAL A 43 24.93 -36.21 5.42
N ASP A 44 25.87 -36.52 4.54
CA ASP A 44 26.16 -37.90 4.11
C ASP A 44 26.67 -38.80 5.25
N VAL A 45 27.30 -38.20 6.26
CA VAL A 45 27.88 -38.93 7.41
C VAL A 45 26.86 -39.23 8.50
N LEU A 46 25.64 -38.70 8.40
CA LEU A 46 24.58 -38.92 9.40
C LEU A 46 24.25 -40.41 9.58
N THR A 47 24.25 -41.18 8.49
CA THR A 47 24.00 -42.63 8.51
C THR A 47 25.09 -43.40 9.28
N ARG A 48 26.34 -42.92 9.20
CA ARG A 48 27.49 -43.49 9.91
C ARG A 48 27.42 -43.25 11.42
N PHE A 49 26.83 -42.14 11.85
CA PHE A 49 26.70 -41.77 13.26
C PHE A 49 25.32 -42.07 13.86
N ARG A 50 24.55 -43.01 13.27
CA ARG A 50 23.22 -43.43 13.76
C ARG A 50 23.16 -43.73 15.25
N GLY A 51 24.20 -44.31 15.85
CA GLY A 51 24.24 -44.64 17.27
C GLY A 51 24.80 -43.55 18.20
N LYS A 52 25.34 -42.44 17.69
CA LYS A 52 25.99 -41.40 18.52
C LYS A 52 25.10 -40.18 18.72
N PRO A 53 25.01 -39.58 19.92
CA PRO A 53 24.28 -38.34 20.14
C PRO A 53 24.98 -37.15 19.47
N CYS A 54 24.21 -36.13 19.09
CA CYS A 54 24.73 -34.81 18.68
C CYS A 54 24.52 -33.85 19.85
N SER A 55 25.50 -33.02 20.19
CA SER A 55 25.30 -32.02 21.24
C SER A 55 24.40 -30.89 20.76
N THR A 56 23.65 -30.28 21.69
CA THR A 56 22.81 -29.10 21.40
C THR A 56 23.63 -27.94 20.85
N SER A 57 24.85 -27.73 21.35
CA SER A 57 25.77 -26.70 20.85
C SER A 57 26.13 -26.92 19.38
N ALA A 58 26.42 -28.17 19.00
CA ALA A 58 26.73 -28.50 17.61
C ALA A 58 25.52 -28.36 16.69
N MET A 59 24.32 -28.73 17.15
CA MET A 59 23.08 -28.52 16.39
C MET A 59 22.78 -27.02 16.20
N LEU A 60 22.98 -26.20 17.23
CA LEU A 60 22.83 -24.74 17.13
C LEU A 60 23.87 -24.11 16.20
N ALA A 61 25.10 -24.64 16.19
CA ALA A 61 26.12 -24.21 15.24
C ALA A 61 25.73 -24.55 13.79
N ALA A 62 25.17 -25.74 13.54
CA ALA A 62 24.63 -26.12 12.24
C ALA A 62 23.54 -25.14 11.77
N VAL A 63 22.61 -24.77 12.67
CA VAL A 63 21.56 -23.76 12.39
C VAL A 63 22.16 -22.39 12.10
N THR A 64 23.17 -21.97 12.87
CA THR A 64 23.81 -20.66 12.72
C THR A 64 24.55 -20.56 11.38
N ASN A 65 25.14 -21.67 10.93
CA ASN A 65 25.86 -21.79 9.66
C ASN A 65 24.92 -22.07 8.46
N GLY A 66 23.61 -22.17 8.67
CA GLY A 66 22.64 -22.43 7.58
C GLY A 66 22.61 -23.88 7.08
N HIS A 67 23.14 -24.84 7.83
CA HIS A 67 23.17 -26.26 7.44
C HIS A 67 21.82 -26.96 7.69
N PHE A 68 20.74 -26.45 7.10
CA PHE A 68 19.38 -26.90 7.37
C PHE A 68 19.10 -28.33 6.90
N SER A 69 19.71 -28.77 5.79
CA SER A 69 19.63 -30.16 5.32
C SER A 69 20.19 -31.15 6.34
N PHE A 70 21.23 -30.75 7.09
CA PHE A 70 21.78 -31.56 8.18
C PHE A 70 20.81 -31.62 9.37
N VAL A 71 20.23 -30.48 9.74
CA VAL A 71 19.22 -30.40 10.81
C VAL A 71 17.99 -31.25 10.48
N HIS A 72 17.50 -31.18 9.24
CA HIS A 72 16.41 -32.03 8.76
C HIS A 72 16.82 -33.52 8.75
N GLY A 73 18.06 -33.84 8.38
CA GLY A 73 18.59 -35.20 8.50
C GLY A 73 18.59 -35.72 9.95
N LEU A 74 18.91 -34.87 10.94
CA LEU A 74 18.82 -35.23 12.36
C LEU A 74 17.37 -35.49 12.81
N LEU A 75 16.39 -34.71 12.32
CA LEU A 75 14.96 -34.95 12.56
C LEU A 75 14.54 -36.32 12.01
N ARG A 76 14.92 -36.63 10.78
CA ARG A 76 14.58 -37.92 10.12
C ARG A 76 15.19 -39.13 10.81
N LEU A 77 16.35 -38.97 11.45
CA LEU A 77 16.99 -40.02 12.23
C LEU A 77 16.47 -40.12 13.68
N GLY A 78 15.50 -39.28 14.09
CA GLY A 78 15.00 -39.23 15.46
C GLY A 78 16.02 -38.72 16.47
N LYS A 79 17.09 -38.05 16.01
CA LYS A 79 18.15 -37.47 16.86
C LYS A 79 17.82 -36.06 17.34
N LEU A 80 16.88 -35.41 16.66
CA LEU A 80 16.32 -34.13 17.03
C LEU A 80 14.81 -34.30 17.18
N ALA A 81 14.24 -33.79 18.27
CA ALA A 81 12.81 -33.85 18.49
C ALA A 81 12.08 -32.79 17.62
N PRO A 82 10.92 -33.11 17.04
CA PRO A 82 10.06 -32.11 16.44
C PRO A 82 9.64 -31.08 17.49
N GLN A 83 9.36 -29.86 17.06
CA GLN A 83 8.95 -28.71 17.87
C GLN A 83 9.95 -28.29 18.96
N SER A 84 11.15 -28.89 18.97
CA SER A 84 12.22 -28.50 19.89
C SER A 84 12.69 -27.07 19.63
N MET A 85 13.35 -26.48 20.63
CA MET A 85 13.93 -25.14 20.50
C MET A 85 14.88 -25.03 19.29
N VAL A 86 15.70 -26.05 19.03
CA VAL A 86 16.62 -26.08 17.88
C VAL A 86 15.85 -26.13 16.56
N THR A 87 14.82 -26.97 16.45
CA THR A 87 14.00 -27.09 15.23
C THR A 87 13.29 -25.76 14.93
N ASN A 88 12.71 -25.12 15.94
CA ASN A 88 12.05 -23.83 15.80
C ASN A 88 13.04 -22.70 15.44
N GLN A 89 14.24 -22.72 16.04
CA GLN A 89 15.30 -21.76 15.71
C GLN A 89 15.84 -21.95 14.30
N ALA A 90 15.88 -23.20 13.80
CA ALA A 90 16.27 -23.52 12.43
C ALA A 90 15.29 -22.87 11.42
N LEU A 91 13.98 -23.03 11.64
CA LEU A 91 12.96 -22.40 10.79
C LEU A 91 13.03 -20.87 10.84
N LYS A 92 13.21 -20.29 12.04
CA LYS A 92 13.40 -18.85 12.18
C LYS A 92 14.61 -18.38 11.36
N ARG A 93 15.74 -19.09 11.43
CA ARG A 93 16.95 -18.71 10.67
C ARG A 93 16.77 -18.86 9.17
N ALA A 94 16.12 -19.92 8.70
CA ALA A 94 15.75 -20.07 7.29
C ALA A 94 14.89 -18.89 6.81
N ALA A 95 13.89 -18.49 7.62
CA ALA A 95 13.03 -17.35 7.32
C ALA A 95 13.75 -15.99 7.36
N GLU A 96 14.74 -15.79 8.22
CA GLU A 96 15.56 -14.59 8.23
C GLU A 96 16.49 -14.51 7.00
N GLN A 97 17.02 -15.66 6.57
CA GLN A 97 17.94 -15.77 5.43
C GLN A 97 17.22 -15.77 4.07
N GLY A 98 15.91 -16.05 4.04
CA GLY A 98 15.16 -16.18 2.79
C GLY A 98 15.35 -17.53 2.12
N ASP A 99 15.69 -18.57 2.87
CA ASP A 99 15.91 -19.92 2.34
C ASP A 99 14.58 -20.69 2.26
N GLY A 100 13.90 -20.56 1.13
CA GLY A 100 12.62 -21.22 0.84
C GLY A 100 12.69 -22.75 0.89
N GLU A 101 13.78 -23.35 0.44
CA GLU A 101 13.97 -24.81 0.46
C GLU A 101 14.10 -25.31 1.90
N ALA A 102 14.95 -24.67 2.71
CA ALA A 102 15.09 -24.99 4.11
C ALA A 102 13.80 -24.79 4.90
N ALA A 103 13.08 -23.69 4.62
CA ALA A 103 11.78 -23.46 5.22
C ALA A 103 10.82 -24.61 4.86
N GLN A 104 10.77 -25.05 3.60
CA GLN A 104 9.90 -26.15 3.17
C GLN A 104 10.25 -27.49 3.80
N LEU A 105 11.55 -27.76 4.04
CA LEU A 105 12.02 -28.97 4.72
C LEU A 105 11.63 -28.99 6.21
N LEU A 106 11.77 -27.86 6.89
CA LEU A 106 11.64 -27.77 8.35
C LEU A 106 10.21 -27.46 8.80
N VAL A 107 9.41 -26.80 7.96
CA VAL A 107 8.13 -26.22 8.36
C VAL A 107 7.19 -27.25 8.97
N ARG A 108 7.20 -28.53 8.56
CA ARG A 108 6.26 -29.53 9.13
C ARG A 108 6.60 -29.96 10.55
N ASP A 109 7.85 -29.81 10.96
CA ASP A 109 8.37 -30.29 12.24
C ASP A 109 8.46 -29.18 13.30
N CYS A 110 8.04 -27.95 12.99
CA CYS A 110 8.05 -26.82 13.93
C CYS A 110 6.73 -26.65 14.68
N SER A 111 6.71 -25.90 15.79
CA SER A 111 5.44 -25.50 16.43
C SER A 111 4.73 -24.38 15.67
N ASP A 112 3.43 -24.21 15.88
CA ASP A 112 2.63 -23.16 15.23
C ASP A 112 3.13 -21.76 15.59
N ASP A 113 3.49 -21.55 16.86
CA ASP A 113 4.08 -20.30 17.35
C ASP A 113 5.42 -19.98 16.67
N ALA A 114 6.25 -21.00 16.40
CA ALA A 114 7.50 -20.83 15.66
C ALA A 114 7.24 -20.44 14.20
N VAL A 115 6.26 -21.06 13.54
CA VAL A 115 5.87 -20.68 12.16
C VAL A 115 5.33 -19.27 12.11
N SER A 116 4.46 -18.88 13.06
CA SER A 116 3.91 -17.52 13.10
C SER A 116 5.02 -16.47 13.27
N ARG A 117 6.03 -16.73 14.10
CA ARG A 117 7.19 -15.82 14.22
C ARG A 117 8.04 -15.81 12.96
N ALA A 118 8.35 -16.98 12.41
CA ALA A 118 9.12 -17.10 11.16
C ALA A 118 8.43 -16.35 10.01
N LEU A 119 7.09 -16.43 9.93
CA LEU A 119 6.28 -15.72 8.94
C LEU A 119 6.42 -14.21 9.08
N SER A 120 6.38 -13.66 10.30
CA SER A 120 6.62 -12.23 10.55
C SER A 120 8.05 -11.82 10.15
N TYR A 121 9.07 -12.62 10.47
CA TYR A 121 10.46 -12.33 10.03
C TYR A 121 10.61 -12.33 8.51
N ALA A 122 10.11 -13.35 7.82
CA ALA A 122 10.14 -13.42 6.36
C ALA A 122 9.40 -12.24 5.72
N THR A 123 8.23 -11.89 6.26
CA THR A 123 7.42 -10.75 5.79
C THR A 123 8.16 -9.42 5.93
N ARG A 124 8.78 -9.16 7.09
CA ARG A 124 9.52 -7.92 7.35
C ARG A 124 10.77 -7.79 6.49
N ASN A 125 11.38 -8.91 6.12
CA ASN A 125 12.55 -8.95 5.24
C ASN A 125 12.18 -9.01 3.74
N GLY A 126 10.91 -9.22 3.40
CA GLY A 126 10.46 -9.33 2.00
C GLY A 126 10.78 -10.67 1.32
N HIS A 127 10.97 -11.74 2.10
CA HIS A 127 11.25 -13.09 1.59
C HIS A 127 9.94 -13.81 1.25
N TRP A 128 9.35 -13.43 0.11
CA TRP A 128 7.97 -13.81 -0.26
C TRP A 128 7.78 -15.30 -0.58
N ASP A 129 8.82 -15.97 -1.07
CA ASP A 129 8.87 -17.42 -1.28
C ASP A 129 8.74 -18.18 0.06
N VAL A 130 9.45 -17.71 1.09
CA VAL A 130 9.33 -18.25 2.45
C VAL A 130 7.95 -17.93 3.04
N VAL A 131 7.44 -16.70 2.84
CA VAL A 131 6.09 -16.32 3.27
C VAL A 131 5.04 -17.29 2.71
N GLU A 132 5.12 -17.62 1.43
CA GLU A 132 4.18 -18.55 0.79
C GLU A 132 4.25 -19.96 1.41
N VAL A 133 5.46 -20.49 1.62
CA VAL A 133 5.66 -21.80 2.26
C VAL A 133 5.08 -21.83 3.68
N LEU A 134 5.38 -20.81 4.48
CA LEU A 134 4.94 -20.72 5.87
C LEU A 134 3.43 -20.49 5.97
N TYR A 135 2.87 -19.63 5.12
CA TYR A 135 1.44 -19.31 5.13
C TYR A 135 0.60 -20.51 4.71
N ARG A 136 1.02 -21.28 3.69
CA ARG A 136 0.31 -22.52 3.31
C ARG A 136 0.25 -23.56 4.44
N ARG A 137 1.19 -23.54 5.39
CA ARG A 137 1.22 -24.51 6.50
C ARG A 137 0.15 -24.24 7.57
N GLY A 138 -0.05 -22.99 7.98
CA GLY A 138 -1.02 -22.70 9.06
C GLY A 138 -2.16 -21.76 8.68
N GLY A 139 -2.21 -21.29 7.43
CA GLY A 139 -3.36 -20.61 6.83
C GLY A 139 -3.90 -19.47 7.68
N ALA A 140 -5.24 -19.43 7.79
CA ALA A 140 -6.00 -18.42 8.54
C ALA A 140 -5.75 -18.39 10.06
N GLY A 141 -5.10 -19.43 10.61
CA GLY A 141 -4.87 -19.56 12.05
C GLY A 141 -3.75 -18.67 12.60
N PHE A 142 -2.92 -18.07 11.73
CA PHE A 142 -1.83 -17.22 12.16
C PHE A 142 -2.26 -15.76 12.34
N ALA A 143 -2.05 -15.22 13.54
CA ALA A 143 -2.30 -13.81 13.87
C ALA A 143 -1.53 -12.82 12.98
N ALA A 144 -0.51 -13.27 12.25
CA ALA A 144 0.29 -12.47 11.34
C ALA A 144 -0.38 -12.18 9.98
N GLY A 145 -1.54 -12.77 9.66
CA GLY A 145 -2.17 -12.61 8.34
C GLY A 145 -2.39 -11.15 7.90
N GLY A 146 -2.84 -10.28 8.82
CA GLY A 146 -2.99 -8.85 8.53
C GLY A 146 -1.66 -8.08 8.36
N GLU A 147 -0.58 -8.53 9.01
CA GLU A 147 0.77 -7.99 8.78
C GLU A 147 1.26 -8.35 7.38
N VAL A 148 1.15 -9.63 7.01
CA VAL A 148 1.53 -10.16 5.70
C VAL A 148 0.77 -9.43 4.59
N LEU A 149 -0.55 -9.28 4.73
CA LEU A 149 -1.38 -8.63 3.71
C LEU A 149 -0.96 -7.19 3.46
N ARG A 150 -0.74 -6.40 4.53
CA ARG A 150 -0.31 -5.00 4.38
C ARG A 150 1.11 -4.87 3.85
N ALA A 151 2.02 -5.75 4.23
CA ALA A 151 3.38 -5.76 3.70
C ALA A 151 3.40 -6.11 2.20
N ALA A 152 2.66 -7.15 1.81
CA ALA A 152 2.51 -7.57 0.42
C ALA A 152 1.87 -6.46 -0.43
N ALA A 153 0.87 -5.76 0.11
CA ALA A 153 0.23 -4.63 -0.55
C ALA A 153 1.19 -3.46 -0.81
N ARG A 154 2.05 -3.11 0.14
CA ARG A 154 3.10 -2.08 -0.06
C ARG A 154 4.12 -2.50 -1.11
N ALA A 155 4.51 -3.77 -1.08
CA ALA A 155 5.46 -4.35 -2.01
C ALA A 155 4.88 -4.54 -3.43
N GLY A 156 3.56 -4.48 -3.60
CA GLY A 156 2.90 -4.75 -4.88
C GLY A 156 2.86 -6.24 -5.25
N ARG A 157 2.93 -7.13 -4.25
CA ARG A 157 2.94 -8.59 -4.44
C ARG A 157 1.53 -9.13 -4.54
N GLU A 158 0.96 -9.07 -5.74
CA GLU A 158 -0.39 -9.54 -6.01
C GLU A 158 -0.56 -11.04 -5.68
N ASP A 159 0.43 -11.86 -6.05
CA ASP A 159 0.52 -13.28 -5.74
C ASP A 159 0.27 -13.58 -4.25
N VAL A 160 0.97 -12.87 -3.37
CA VAL A 160 0.86 -13.05 -1.91
C VAL A 160 -0.44 -12.44 -1.39
N VAL A 161 -0.90 -11.31 -1.96
CA VAL A 161 -2.19 -10.72 -1.58
C VAL A 161 -3.32 -11.71 -1.85
N GLN A 162 -3.37 -12.31 -3.04
CA GLN A 162 -4.38 -13.31 -3.44
C GLN A 162 -4.40 -14.53 -2.52
N LEU A 163 -3.23 -14.95 -2.05
CA LEU A 163 -3.10 -16.06 -1.11
C LEU A 163 -3.68 -15.75 0.28
N VAL A 164 -3.53 -14.51 0.75
CA VAL A 164 -3.70 -14.16 2.17
C VAL A 164 -5.03 -13.45 2.46
N TRP A 165 -5.52 -12.61 1.53
CA TRP A 165 -6.71 -11.78 1.77
C TRP A 165 -7.98 -12.55 2.18
N PRO A 166 -8.27 -13.78 1.68
CA PRO A 166 -9.53 -14.47 2.01
C PRO A 166 -9.66 -14.81 3.50
N SER A 167 -8.54 -14.89 4.21
CA SER A 167 -8.48 -15.25 5.62
C SER A 167 -8.31 -14.04 6.55
N CYS A 168 -8.20 -12.83 6.00
CA CYS A 168 -7.95 -11.61 6.76
C CYS A 168 -9.25 -10.92 7.20
N TRP A 169 -9.19 -10.21 8.32
CA TRP A 169 -10.30 -9.38 8.76
C TRP A 169 -10.48 -8.18 7.83
N ALA A 170 -11.72 -7.70 7.69
CA ALA A 170 -12.06 -6.57 6.83
C ALA A 170 -11.21 -5.31 7.10
N LYS A 171 -10.84 -5.06 8.36
CA LYS A 171 -9.96 -3.93 8.73
C LYS A 171 -8.56 -4.03 8.10
N ASP A 172 -8.01 -5.24 7.98
CA ASP A 172 -6.67 -5.46 7.45
C ASP A 172 -6.69 -5.35 5.92
N VAL A 173 -7.77 -5.81 5.30
CA VAL A 173 -8.04 -5.62 3.86
C VAL A 173 -8.17 -4.14 3.53
N ALA A 174 -8.91 -3.36 4.32
CA ALA A 174 -9.04 -1.93 4.16
C ALA A 174 -7.68 -1.20 4.33
N GLY A 175 -6.91 -1.56 5.36
CA GLY A 175 -5.56 -1.01 5.55
C GLY A 175 -4.59 -1.36 4.42
N ALA A 176 -4.66 -2.59 3.90
CA ALA A 176 -3.86 -3.04 2.77
C ALA A 176 -4.23 -2.31 1.46
N LEU A 177 -5.53 -2.08 1.22
CA LEU A 177 -6.00 -1.26 0.09
C LEU A 177 -5.41 0.16 0.14
N GLN A 178 -5.44 0.78 1.32
CA GLN A 178 -4.87 2.11 1.53
C GLN A 178 -3.37 2.14 1.28
N ASP A 179 -2.63 1.16 1.80
CA ASP A 179 -1.19 1.03 1.63
C ASP A 179 -0.81 0.80 0.15
N ALA A 180 -1.56 -0.04 -0.57
CA ALA A 180 -1.39 -0.26 -2.00
C ALA A 180 -1.65 1.02 -2.82
N ALA A 181 -2.73 1.75 -2.50
CA ALA A 181 -3.07 2.98 -3.21
C ALA A 181 -2.02 4.09 -3.00
N LYS A 182 -1.48 4.23 -1.79
CA LYS A 182 -0.37 5.17 -1.51
C LYS A 182 0.90 4.81 -2.28
N GLY A 183 1.15 3.52 -2.49
CA GLY A 183 2.27 3.01 -3.28
C GLY A 183 2.00 2.90 -4.79
N ALA A 184 0.87 3.42 -5.28
CA ALA A 184 0.42 3.29 -6.67
C ALA A 184 0.42 1.84 -7.20
N ARG A 185 0.13 0.85 -6.33
CA ARG A 185 0.07 -0.57 -6.66
C ARG A 185 -1.31 -0.94 -7.19
N TRP A 186 -1.64 -0.47 -8.38
CA TRP A 186 -3.02 -0.52 -8.92
C TRP A 186 -3.56 -1.93 -9.12
N GLU A 187 -2.74 -2.91 -9.48
CA GLU A 187 -3.19 -4.31 -9.59
C GLU A 187 -3.63 -4.90 -8.24
N VAL A 188 -2.90 -4.57 -7.17
CA VAL A 188 -3.32 -4.94 -5.80
C VAL A 188 -4.60 -4.20 -5.39
N VAL A 189 -4.74 -2.93 -5.77
CA VAL A 189 -5.99 -2.17 -5.54
C VAL A 189 -7.16 -2.85 -6.26
N LYS A 190 -6.98 -3.25 -7.52
CA LYS A 190 -7.97 -4.01 -8.32
C LYS A 190 -8.34 -5.35 -7.68
N ALA A 191 -7.38 -6.03 -7.07
CA ALA A 191 -7.64 -7.27 -6.34
C ALA A 191 -8.48 -7.06 -5.08
N LEU A 192 -8.25 -5.97 -4.32
CA LEU A 192 -8.81 -5.80 -2.98
C LEU A 192 -10.11 -4.97 -2.90
N TYR A 193 -10.35 -4.03 -3.83
CA TYR A 193 -11.44 -3.05 -3.68
C TYR A 193 -12.85 -3.67 -3.62
N LYS A 194 -13.06 -4.84 -4.25
CA LYS A 194 -14.35 -5.56 -4.22
C LYS A 194 -14.65 -6.20 -2.86
N HIS A 195 -13.61 -6.38 -2.05
CA HIS A 195 -13.67 -7.08 -0.77
C HIS A 195 -13.67 -6.12 0.42
N THR A 196 -13.58 -4.82 0.17
CA THR A 196 -13.76 -3.78 1.19
C THR A 196 -15.22 -3.35 1.29
N SER A 197 -15.70 -3.09 2.51
CA SER A 197 -17.04 -2.52 2.72
C SER A 197 -17.12 -1.11 2.11
N SER A 198 -18.28 -0.78 1.52
CA SER A 198 -18.51 0.48 0.78
C SER A 198 -18.30 1.76 1.59
N ASP A 199 -18.36 1.68 2.93
CA ASP A 199 -18.18 2.84 3.83
C ASP A 199 -16.79 2.93 4.46
N ALA A 200 -15.84 2.12 3.99
CA ALA A 200 -14.45 2.19 4.45
C ALA A 200 -13.85 3.55 4.06
N LYS A 201 -13.39 4.32 5.05
CA LYS A 201 -12.65 5.58 4.84
C LYS A 201 -11.46 5.38 3.92
N GLU A 202 -10.92 4.17 3.91
CA GLU A 202 -9.79 3.68 3.13
C GLU A 202 -10.09 3.68 1.62
N LEU A 203 -11.32 3.40 1.18
CA LEU A 203 -11.73 3.55 -0.22
C LEU A 203 -11.65 5.02 -0.65
N GLY A 204 -12.03 5.93 0.25
CA GLY A 204 -11.89 7.36 0.01
C GLY A 204 -10.45 7.81 -0.14
N VAL A 205 -9.55 7.28 0.71
CA VAL A 205 -8.10 7.53 0.56
C VAL A 205 -7.59 6.96 -0.76
N ALA A 206 -8.03 5.77 -1.16
CA ALA A 206 -7.65 5.15 -2.42
C ALA A 206 -8.08 6.01 -3.64
N LEU A 207 -9.30 6.57 -3.62
CA LEU A 207 -9.80 7.50 -4.64
C LEU A 207 -8.93 8.76 -4.73
N THR A 208 -8.59 9.36 -3.59
CA THR A 208 -7.72 10.55 -3.55
C THR A 208 -6.32 10.23 -4.06
N CYS A 209 -5.75 9.07 -3.71
CA CYS A 209 -4.46 8.62 -4.23
C CYS A 209 -4.49 8.36 -5.73
N ALA A 210 -5.56 7.75 -6.26
CA ALA A 210 -5.75 7.53 -7.69
C ALA A 210 -5.80 8.87 -8.46
N THR A 211 -6.54 9.84 -7.91
CA THR A 211 -6.58 11.21 -8.43
C THR A 211 -5.20 11.86 -8.40
N ALA A 212 -4.48 11.74 -7.27
CA ALA A 212 -3.14 12.30 -7.10
C ALA A 212 -2.13 11.77 -8.12
N ALA A 213 -2.28 10.50 -8.49
CA ALA A 213 -1.43 9.81 -9.46
C ALA A 213 -1.89 9.99 -10.92
N VAL A 214 -2.92 10.81 -11.17
CA VAL A 214 -3.52 11.01 -12.51
C VAL A 214 -4.01 9.69 -13.13
N ASN A 215 -4.40 8.71 -12.29
CA ASN A 215 -4.88 7.42 -12.76
C ASN A 215 -6.40 7.45 -12.93
N ARG A 216 -6.84 7.88 -14.12
CA ARG A 216 -8.25 7.98 -14.48
C ARG A 216 -8.99 6.64 -14.40
N GLU A 217 -8.39 5.56 -14.91
CA GLU A 217 -9.00 4.22 -14.89
C GLU A 217 -9.35 3.81 -13.46
N MET A 218 -8.43 4.03 -12.51
CA MET A 218 -8.66 3.70 -11.11
C MET A 218 -9.70 4.62 -10.46
N VAL A 219 -9.76 5.89 -10.84
CA VAL A 219 -10.81 6.81 -10.36
C VAL A 219 -12.19 6.31 -10.80
N GLU A 220 -12.36 5.96 -12.08
CA GLU A 220 -13.61 5.41 -12.62
C GLU A 220 -14.01 4.11 -11.91
N LEU A 221 -13.03 3.26 -11.59
CA LEU A 221 -13.21 1.99 -10.89
C LEU A 221 -13.69 2.14 -9.44
N LEU A 222 -13.10 3.09 -8.70
CA LEU A 222 -13.38 3.30 -7.27
C LEU A 222 -14.60 4.19 -7.03
N LEU A 223 -14.89 5.10 -7.96
CA LEU A 223 -15.95 6.08 -7.84
C LEU A 223 -17.31 5.47 -7.46
N PRO A 224 -17.79 4.34 -8.03
CA PRO A 224 -19.03 3.66 -7.64
C PRO A 224 -19.18 3.40 -6.14
N LEU A 225 -18.09 3.07 -5.46
CA LEU A 225 -18.07 2.57 -4.09
C LEU A 225 -17.79 3.64 -3.04
N CYS A 226 -17.28 4.80 -3.44
CA CYS A 226 -16.92 5.87 -2.51
C CYS A 226 -18.12 6.71 -2.07
N GLY A 227 -18.16 7.04 -0.77
CA GLY A 227 -19.12 7.97 -0.20
C GLY A 227 -18.88 9.43 -0.61
N GLU A 228 -19.93 10.26 -0.49
CA GLU A 228 -19.96 11.66 -0.95
C GLU A 228 -18.79 12.52 -0.43
N LYS A 229 -18.40 12.34 0.83
CA LYS A 229 -17.28 13.10 1.45
C LYS A 229 -15.96 12.87 0.71
N SER A 230 -15.67 11.61 0.39
CA SER A 230 -14.43 11.25 -0.29
C SER A 230 -14.40 11.73 -1.74
N VAL A 231 -15.56 11.70 -2.42
CA VAL A 231 -15.71 12.25 -3.77
C VAL A 231 -15.46 13.76 -3.77
N LYS A 232 -15.92 14.49 -2.75
CA LYS A 232 -15.60 15.91 -2.57
C LYS A 232 -14.10 16.16 -2.38
N ASP A 233 -13.42 15.36 -1.56
CA ASP A 233 -11.98 15.49 -1.36
C ASP A 233 -11.15 15.17 -2.62
N ALA A 234 -11.55 14.14 -3.38
CA ALA A 234 -10.95 13.83 -4.68
C ALA A 234 -11.19 14.95 -5.70
N LEU A 235 -12.39 15.54 -5.73
CA LEU A 235 -12.73 16.66 -6.63
C LEU A 235 -11.83 17.87 -6.41
N ARG A 236 -11.58 18.20 -5.13
CA ARG A 236 -10.66 19.29 -4.74
C ARG A 236 -9.27 19.06 -5.30
N LEU A 237 -8.75 17.84 -5.16
CA LEU A 237 -7.42 17.49 -5.64
C LEU A 237 -7.34 17.47 -7.17
N ALA A 238 -8.33 16.90 -7.86
CA ALA A 238 -8.37 16.85 -9.31
C ALA A 238 -8.33 18.26 -9.92
N ALA A 239 -9.09 19.18 -9.35
CA ALA A 239 -9.15 20.56 -9.81
C ALA A 239 -7.84 21.33 -9.54
N LEU A 240 -7.19 21.11 -8.39
CA LEU A 240 -5.84 21.65 -8.12
C LEU A 240 -4.81 21.15 -9.14
N GLN A 241 -4.92 19.89 -9.56
CA GLN A 241 -4.05 19.27 -10.56
C GLN A 241 -4.48 19.55 -12.01
N ARG A 242 -5.54 20.34 -12.22
CA ARG A 242 -6.10 20.68 -13.55
C ARG A 242 -6.55 19.45 -14.36
N GLN A 243 -7.01 18.40 -13.69
CA GLN A 243 -7.55 17.19 -14.32
C GLN A 243 -9.03 17.36 -14.65
N TRP A 244 -9.33 18.08 -15.73
CA TRP A 244 -10.70 18.48 -16.08
C TRP A 244 -11.63 17.31 -16.40
N ASP A 245 -11.11 16.25 -17.01
CA ASP A 245 -11.85 15.01 -17.27
C ASP A 245 -12.30 14.35 -15.96
N VAL A 246 -11.43 14.29 -14.97
CA VAL A 246 -11.72 13.70 -13.66
C VAL A 246 -12.68 14.59 -12.87
N VAL A 247 -12.52 15.92 -12.94
CA VAL A 247 -13.48 16.87 -12.38
C VAL A 247 -14.88 16.68 -12.96
N LYS A 248 -14.99 16.44 -14.27
CA LYS A 248 -16.27 16.13 -14.92
C LYS A 248 -16.91 14.87 -14.34
N LEU A 249 -16.16 13.76 -14.30
CA LEU A 249 -16.61 12.46 -13.78
C LEU A 249 -17.08 12.55 -12.32
N LEU A 250 -16.29 13.20 -11.46
CA LEU A 250 -16.62 13.36 -10.04
C LEU A 250 -17.83 14.28 -9.84
N GLY A 251 -17.95 15.33 -10.66
CA GLY A 251 -19.06 16.29 -10.64
C GLY A 251 -20.40 15.70 -11.06
N GLU A 252 -20.39 14.84 -12.08
CA GLU A 252 -21.57 14.08 -12.53
C GLU A 252 -22.13 13.20 -11.41
N LYS A 253 -21.26 12.49 -10.68
CA LYS A 253 -21.69 11.64 -9.57
C LYS A 253 -22.27 12.42 -8.39
N LEU A 254 -21.76 13.61 -8.13
CA LEU A 254 -22.29 14.52 -7.11
C LEU A 254 -23.54 15.28 -7.59
N GLN A 255 -24.00 15.06 -8.82
CA GLN A 255 -25.12 15.77 -9.47
C GLN A 255 -24.98 17.29 -9.38
N ILE A 256 -23.74 17.82 -9.45
CA ILE A 256 -23.50 19.25 -9.28
C ILE A 256 -23.98 20.00 -10.53
N PRO A 257 -25.04 20.83 -10.44
CA PRO A 257 -25.56 21.53 -11.61
C PRO A 257 -24.56 22.60 -12.06
N GLY A 258 -24.11 22.52 -13.31
CA GLY A 258 -23.26 23.53 -13.96
C GLY A 258 -21.79 23.17 -14.15
N CYS A 259 -21.33 21.98 -13.72
CA CYS A 259 -19.95 21.53 -13.95
C CYS A 259 -19.53 21.54 -15.43
N GLU A 260 -20.42 21.24 -16.37
CA GLU A 260 -20.09 21.25 -17.80
C GLU A 260 -19.89 22.66 -18.37
N ARG A 261 -20.74 23.64 -18.00
CA ARG A 261 -20.56 25.05 -18.38
C ARG A 261 -19.29 25.63 -17.78
N ALA A 262 -19.01 25.23 -16.55
CA ALA A 262 -17.86 25.60 -15.77
C ALA A 262 -16.55 25.11 -16.42
N LEU A 263 -16.50 23.85 -16.87
CA LEU A 263 -15.37 23.27 -17.60
C LEU A 263 -15.10 23.93 -18.96
N GLY A 264 -16.14 24.42 -19.66
CA GLY A 264 -15.96 25.17 -20.91
C GLY A 264 -15.30 26.56 -20.76
N LEU A 265 -15.33 27.14 -19.56
CA LEU A 265 -14.68 28.43 -19.24
C LEU A 265 -13.20 28.25 -18.84
N VAL A 266 -12.84 27.04 -18.43
CA VAL A 266 -11.53 26.71 -17.85
C VAL A 266 -10.40 26.64 -18.88
N GLU A 267 -10.72 26.39 -20.16
CA GLU A 267 -9.73 26.41 -21.25
C GLU A 267 -9.12 27.82 -21.47
N LYS A 268 -9.68 28.86 -20.83
CA LYS A 268 -9.22 30.25 -20.93
C LYS A 268 -8.90 30.83 -19.56
N GLU A 269 -7.81 30.41 -18.91
CA GLU A 269 -7.21 31.06 -17.71
C GLU A 269 -8.09 31.24 -16.43
N GLU A 270 -9.40 30.97 -16.47
CA GLU A 270 -10.40 31.33 -15.44
C GLU A 270 -10.70 30.23 -14.40
N GLY A 271 -10.06 29.06 -14.52
CA GLY A 271 -10.39 27.87 -13.71
C GLY A 271 -10.17 28.00 -12.18
N ARG A 272 -9.45 29.01 -11.69
CA ARG A 272 -9.26 29.28 -10.25
C ARG A 272 -10.53 29.76 -9.55
N ALA A 273 -11.32 30.62 -10.19
CA ALA A 273 -12.55 31.17 -9.64
C ALA A 273 -13.66 30.13 -9.52
N LEU A 274 -13.71 29.22 -10.49
CA LEU A 274 -14.65 28.12 -10.57
C LEU A 274 -14.44 27.08 -9.46
N LEU A 275 -13.17 26.89 -9.09
CA LEU A 275 -12.71 26.06 -7.97
C LEU A 275 -13.24 26.59 -6.62
N ASP A 276 -13.16 27.90 -6.39
CA ASP A 276 -13.75 28.56 -5.21
C ASP A 276 -15.29 28.52 -5.23
N LEU A 277 -15.90 28.57 -6.41
CA LEU A 277 -17.35 28.52 -6.61
C LEU A 277 -17.94 27.13 -6.32
N LEU A 278 -17.28 26.06 -6.78
CA LEU A 278 -17.60 24.66 -6.45
C LEU A 278 -17.39 24.38 -4.95
N TYR A 279 -16.39 25.02 -4.35
CA TYR A 279 -16.11 24.94 -2.91
C TYR A 279 -17.22 25.56 -2.04
N LYS A 280 -17.77 26.71 -2.45
CA LYS A 280 -18.82 27.43 -1.69
C LYS A 280 -20.18 26.73 -1.65
N ARG A 281 -20.48 25.87 -2.61
CA ARG A 281 -21.72 25.06 -2.60
C ARG A 281 -21.73 23.99 -1.50
N CYS A 282 -20.62 23.77 -0.79
CA CYS A 282 -20.56 22.83 0.32
C CYS A 282 -20.92 23.43 1.70
N ARG A 283 -20.89 24.76 1.89
CA ARG A 283 -21.53 25.48 3.02
C ARG A 283 -21.81 26.93 2.60
N CYS A 284 -23.09 27.31 2.61
CA CYS A 284 -23.64 28.62 2.26
C CYS A 284 -23.04 29.84 3.00
N TYR A 285 -22.20 29.63 4.02
CA TYR A 285 -21.61 30.70 4.85
C TYR A 285 -20.34 31.34 4.25
N ASP A 286 -19.72 30.71 3.25
CA ASP A 286 -18.45 31.19 2.69
C ASP A 286 -18.59 31.97 1.37
N ALA A 287 -19.82 32.10 0.85
CA ALA A 287 -20.14 32.79 -0.41
C ALA A 287 -19.66 34.26 -0.44
N GLU A 288 -19.69 34.95 0.69
CA GLU A 288 -19.24 36.34 0.80
C GLU A 288 -17.72 36.47 0.76
N LYS A 289 -16.98 35.56 1.40
CA LYS A 289 -15.51 35.63 1.48
C LYS A 289 -14.83 35.53 0.12
N ALA A 290 -15.29 34.65 -0.78
CA ALA A 290 -14.70 34.63 -2.12
C ALA A 290 -15.34 35.62 -3.11
N VAL A 291 -16.40 36.34 -2.73
CA VAL A 291 -16.71 37.60 -3.45
C VAL A 291 -15.63 38.62 -3.08
N ALA A 292 -15.29 38.77 -1.79
CA ALA A 292 -14.21 39.66 -1.35
C ALA A 292 -12.83 39.27 -1.91
N GLU A 293 -12.52 37.98 -2.06
CA GLU A 293 -11.29 37.53 -2.75
C GLU A 293 -11.36 37.81 -4.26
N ALA A 294 -12.48 37.52 -4.93
CA ALA A 294 -12.65 37.80 -6.36
C ALA A 294 -12.55 39.30 -6.67
N LEU A 295 -13.03 40.16 -5.76
CA LEU A 295 -12.87 41.61 -5.84
C LEU A 295 -11.41 42.05 -5.72
N ARG A 296 -10.66 41.48 -4.76
CA ARG A 296 -9.24 41.78 -4.58
C ARG A 296 -8.38 41.47 -5.80
N HIS A 297 -8.81 40.54 -6.65
CA HIS A 297 -8.12 40.17 -7.89
C HIS A 297 -8.86 40.62 -9.16
N GLU A 298 -9.87 41.50 -9.05
CA GLU A 298 -10.69 42.00 -10.17
C GLU A 298 -11.23 40.89 -11.10
N ASN A 299 -11.59 39.73 -10.52
CA ASN A 299 -12.05 38.58 -11.28
C ASN A 299 -13.55 38.68 -11.57
N TRP A 300 -13.89 39.48 -12.57
CA TRP A 300 -15.26 39.81 -12.97
C TRP A 300 -16.11 38.61 -13.39
N ALA A 301 -15.50 37.60 -14.02
CA ALA A 301 -16.19 36.37 -14.40
C ALA A 301 -16.64 35.56 -13.17
N ALA A 302 -15.78 35.51 -12.14
CA ALA A 302 -16.10 34.90 -10.86
C ALA A 302 -17.27 35.59 -10.17
N ILE A 303 -17.24 36.92 -10.13
CA ILE A 303 -18.26 37.74 -9.47
C ILE A 303 -19.63 37.53 -10.13
N LYS A 304 -19.68 37.49 -11.47
CA LYS A 304 -20.90 37.22 -12.23
C LYS A 304 -21.52 35.85 -11.93
N LEU A 305 -20.69 34.83 -11.73
CA LEU A 305 -21.15 33.49 -11.37
C LEU A 305 -21.59 33.40 -9.90
N LEU A 306 -21.01 34.21 -9.03
CA LEU A 306 -21.35 34.27 -7.60
C LEU A 306 -22.65 35.06 -7.33
N ALA A 307 -23.02 35.99 -8.22
CA ALA A 307 -24.18 36.88 -8.06
C ALA A 307 -25.45 36.12 -7.62
N ASN A 308 -25.83 35.06 -8.31
CA ASN A 308 -27.07 34.31 -8.04
C ASN A 308 -27.05 33.45 -6.76
N VAL A 309 -25.94 33.44 -6.01
CA VAL A 309 -25.72 32.60 -4.82
C VAL A 309 -25.46 33.44 -3.56
N CYS A 310 -25.25 34.74 -3.71
CA CYS A 310 -25.01 35.65 -2.60
C CYS A 310 -26.31 35.95 -1.81
N TYR A 311 -26.15 36.35 -0.54
CA TYR A 311 -27.28 36.89 0.21
C TYR A 311 -27.67 38.25 -0.37
N LYS A 312 -28.99 38.46 -0.51
CA LYS A 312 -29.55 39.77 -0.80
C LYS A 312 -29.05 40.79 0.21
N ASP A 313 -28.66 41.96 -0.27
CA ASP A 313 -28.22 43.11 0.53
C ASP A 313 -26.93 42.87 1.34
N SER A 314 -26.05 41.96 0.88
CA SER A 314 -24.72 41.79 1.49
C SER A 314 -23.78 42.95 1.16
N ASN A 315 -23.02 43.41 2.15
CA ASN A 315 -22.01 44.47 1.97
C ASN A 315 -20.96 44.12 0.90
N ASN A 316 -20.59 42.84 0.75
CA ASN A 316 -19.62 42.40 -0.26
C ASN A 316 -20.21 42.43 -1.67
N VAL A 317 -21.51 42.21 -1.81
CA VAL A 317 -22.23 42.32 -3.09
C VAL A 317 -22.34 43.78 -3.51
N LEU A 318 -22.59 44.67 -2.54
CA LEU A 318 -22.63 46.12 -2.77
C LEU A 318 -21.25 46.66 -3.19
N GLU A 319 -20.18 46.23 -2.51
CA GLU A 319 -18.81 46.59 -2.89
C GLU A 319 -18.45 46.06 -4.29
N ALA A 320 -18.88 44.84 -4.61
CA ALA A 320 -18.71 44.27 -5.95
C ALA A 320 -19.46 45.04 -7.04
N PHE A 321 -20.67 45.47 -6.73
CA PHE A 321 -21.50 46.25 -7.63
C PHE A 321 -20.87 47.61 -7.93
N ASN A 322 -20.42 48.34 -6.91
CA ASN A 322 -19.78 49.65 -7.07
C ASN A 322 -18.45 49.56 -7.82
N GLN A 323 -17.62 48.56 -7.54
CA GLN A 323 -16.38 48.34 -8.29
C GLN A 323 -16.64 47.90 -9.74
N ALA A 324 -17.71 47.14 -10.00
CA ALA A 324 -18.08 46.77 -11.37
C ALA A 324 -18.56 47.98 -12.19
N VAL A 325 -19.28 48.92 -11.56
CA VAL A 325 -19.71 50.18 -12.17
C VAL A 325 -18.51 51.07 -12.49
N SER A 326 -17.58 51.24 -11.53
CA SER A 326 -16.38 52.05 -11.76
C SER A 326 -15.44 51.43 -12.81
N ALA A 327 -15.45 50.10 -12.97
CA ALA A 327 -14.70 49.39 -13.99
C ALA A 327 -15.42 49.25 -15.35
N GLY A 328 -16.65 49.80 -15.51
CA GLY A 328 -17.43 49.71 -16.75
C GLY A 328 -17.89 48.28 -17.14
N ARG A 329 -17.97 47.37 -16.16
CA ARG A 329 -18.30 45.94 -16.38
C ARG A 329 -19.80 45.69 -16.25
N TRP A 330 -20.57 46.23 -17.19
CA TRP A 330 -22.04 46.21 -17.20
C TRP A 330 -22.67 44.81 -17.18
N ASP A 331 -21.94 43.81 -17.69
CA ASP A 331 -22.41 42.43 -17.71
C ASP A 331 -22.41 41.78 -16.31
N VAL A 332 -21.53 42.25 -15.41
CA VAL A 332 -21.50 41.90 -13.98
C VAL A 332 -22.52 42.73 -13.21
N VAL A 333 -22.61 44.04 -13.48
CA VAL A 333 -23.59 44.95 -12.88
C VAL A 333 -25.01 44.40 -13.07
N LYS A 334 -25.35 43.96 -14.28
CA LYS A 334 -26.67 43.38 -14.59
C LYS A 334 -26.96 42.09 -13.82
N ALA A 335 -25.93 41.29 -13.52
CA ALA A 335 -26.09 40.06 -12.75
C ALA A 335 -26.28 40.35 -11.25
N LEU A 336 -25.54 41.32 -10.69
CA LEU A 336 -25.63 41.71 -9.29
C LEU A 336 -26.86 42.57 -8.98
N TYR A 337 -27.42 43.25 -9.99
CA TYR A 337 -28.61 44.12 -9.87
C TYR A 337 -29.79 43.46 -9.15
N GLN A 338 -30.00 42.15 -9.36
CA GLN A 338 -31.13 41.43 -8.77
C GLN A 338 -30.98 41.16 -7.27
N GLU A 339 -29.77 41.33 -6.73
CA GLU A 339 -29.40 41.00 -5.36
C GLU A 339 -29.05 42.25 -4.51
N CYS A 340 -29.05 43.44 -5.12
CA CYS A 340 -28.82 44.73 -4.46
C CYS A 340 -30.14 45.45 -4.13
N SER A 341 -30.14 46.23 -3.04
CA SER A 341 -31.26 47.10 -2.67
C SER A 341 -31.48 48.23 -3.68
N ALA A 342 -32.72 48.71 -3.79
CA ALA A 342 -33.10 49.76 -4.73
C ALA A 342 -32.32 51.08 -4.52
N GLU A 343 -31.92 51.38 -3.29
CA GLU A 343 -31.15 52.58 -2.92
C GLU A 343 -29.71 52.53 -3.45
N ALA A 344 -29.05 51.37 -3.30
CA ALA A 344 -27.71 51.14 -3.85
C ALA A 344 -27.66 51.25 -5.37
N VAL A 345 -28.72 50.76 -6.03
CA VAL A 345 -28.87 50.85 -7.49
C VAL A 345 -29.01 52.29 -7.95
N THR A 346 -29.78 53.12 -7.23
CA THR A 346 -29.93 54.54 -7.60
C THR A 346 -28.64 55.34 -7.47
N GLU A 347 -27.82 55.06 -6.45
CA GLU A 347 -26.54 55.75 -6.26
C GLU A 347 -25.53 55.37 -7.34
N ALA A 348 -25.48 54.09 -7.72
CA ALA A 348 -24.65 53.61 -8.82
C ALA A 348 -25.08 54.17 -10.20
N LEU A 349 -26.39 54.31 -10.44
CA LEU A 349 -26.90 54.93 -11.67
C LEU A 349 -26.51 56.41 -11.77
N LEU A 350 -26.46 57.12 -10.64
CA LEU A 350 -25.97 58.50 -10.60
C LEU A 350 -24.46 58.58 -10.88
N GLN A 351 -23.68 57.63 -10.39
CA GLN A 351 -22.24 57.54 -10.70
C GLN A 351 -21.99 57.16 -12.17
N ALA A 352 -22.74 56.22 -12.72
CA ALA A 352 -22.71 55.86 -14.14
C ALA A 352 -23.00 57.05 -15.07
N ALA A 353 -24.08 57.78 -14.76
CA ALA A 353 -24.49 58.98 -15.49
C ALA A 353 -23.44 60.10 -15.43
N ALA A 354 -22.62 60.15 -14.38
CA ALA A 354 -21.52 61.10 -14.26
C ALA A 354 -20.29 60.73 -15.12
N VAL A 355 -20.13 59.45 -15.47
CA VAL A 355 -19.04 58.94 -16.34
C VAL A 355 -19.46 58.88 -17.82
N GLY A 356 -20.75 59.07 -18.11
CA GLY A 356 -21.28 59.21 -19.47
C GLY A 356 -21.66 57.90 -20.16
N GLU A 357 -21.82 56.81 -19.39
CA GLU A 357 -22.32 55.51 -19.86
C GLU A 357 -23.72 55.17 -19.33
#